data_AF-A0A2D8BQB5-F1
#
_entry.id   AF-A0A2D8BQB5-F1
#
_cell.length_a   1.000
_cell.length_b   1.000
_cell.length_c   1.000
_cell.angle_alpha   90.00
_cell.angle_beta   90.00
_cell.angle_gamma   90.00
#
_symmetry.space_group_name_H-M   'P 1'
#
loop_
_entity.id
_entity.type
_entity.pdbx_description
1 polymer ?
#
loop_
_entity_poly.entity_id
_entity_poly.type
_entity_poly.pdbx_seq_one_letter_code
_entity_poly.pdbx_strand_id
1 'polypeptide(L)'
;MGYFENLNIDNYNLDTDGEVRYIDGALRFVPWLEGIEDTIYKGCVEDLLALDWTGYKLYLVGGLLEGWKTTDIDICITGDIGDNLSTLMEDATKLGPFDVYYVKSLDEIKGNANRIWEFAKHTDRRGVRAPRWHGQWKSDGLFWMTEKFNDKGRTYTKEPLALN
;
A
#
# COMPACT_ATOMS: atom_id res chain seq x y z
N MET A 1 16.49 2.91 -10.24
CA MET A 1 15.58 4.06 -10.25
C MET A 1 14.27 3.56 -10.78
N GLY A 2 13.21 3.67 -9.99
CA GLY A 2 11.86 3.26 -10.41
C GLY A 2 11.21 4.30 -11.33
N TYR A 3 10.15 3.90 -12.01
CA TYR A 3 9.24 4.72 -12.81
C TYR A 3 8.89 6.04 -12.12
N PHE A 4 8.53 5.97 -10.84
CA PHE A 4 8.11 7.14 -10.05
C PHE A 4 9.21 8.21 -9.95
N GLU A 5 10.48 7.80 -9.86
CA GLU A 5 11.62 8.73 -9.78
C GLU A 5 11.90 9.45 -11.09
N ASN A 6 11.38 8.92 -12.20
CA ASN A 6 11.57 9.48 -13.54
C ASN A 6 10.42 10.40 -13.97
N LEU A 7 9.45 10.66 -13.08
CA LEU A 7 8.38 11.62 -13.37
C LEU A 7 8.98 13.02 -13.53
N ASN A 8 8.69 13.65 -14.66
CA ASN A 8 9.04 15.05 -14.87
C ASN A 8 8.06 15.96 -14.12
N ILE A 9 8.49 16.46 -12.97
CA ILE A 9 7.67 17.31 -12.09
C ILE A 9 7.26 18.64 -12.73
N ASP A 10 8.02 19.13 -13.72
CA ASP A 10 7.73 20.41 -14.40
C ASP A 10 6.43 20.35 -15.22
N ASN A 11 5.90 19.14 -15.47
CA ASN A 11 4.63 18.93 -16.15
C ASN A 11 3.40 19.09 -15.24
N TYR A 12 3.59 19.32 -13.93
CA TYR A 12 2.51 19.33 -12.95
C TYR A 12 2.38 20.68 -12.23
N ASN A 13 1.13 21.06 -11.94
CA ASN A 13 0.83 22.13 -11.00
C ASN A 13 0.83 21.57 -9.57
N LEU A 14 1.85 21.91 -8.79
CA LEU A 14 2.05 21.41 -7.43
C LEU A 14 0.90 21.69 -6.46
N ASP A 15 0.05 22.69 -6.74
CA ASP A 15 -1.07 23.06 -5.87
C ASP A 15 -2.34 22.24 -6.13
N THR A 16 -2.44 21.61 -7.31
CA THR A 16 -3.72 21.03 -7.78
C THR A 16 -3.60 19.61 -8.34
N ASP A 17 -2.43 19.24 -8.83
CA ASP A 17 -2.23 17.99 -9.56
C ASP A 17 -1.73 16.85 -8.68
N GLY A 18 -1.58 17.06 -7.37
CA GLY A 18 -1.16 16.01 -6.45
C GLY A 18 -1.06 16.47 -5.01
N GLU A 19 -0.29 15.71 -4.22
CA GLU A 19 0.04 16.02 -2.83
C GLU A 19 1.52 15.74 -2.56
N VAL A 20 2.10 16.46 -1.60
CA VAL A 20 3.44 16.15 -1.10
C VAL A 20 3.34 15.09 -0.02
N ARG A 21 3.99 13.93 -0.23
CA ARG A 21 4.03 12.81 0.71
C ARG A 21 5.45 12.49 1.16
N TYR A 22 5.57 11.89 2.33
CA TYR A 22 6.86 11.37 2.80
C TYR A 22 7.10 9.97 2.20
N ILE A 23 8.07 9.87 1.29
CA ILE A 23 8.43 8.65 0.57
C ILE A 23 9.95 8.49 0.60
N ASP A 24 10.42 7.33 1.07
CA ASP A 24 11.84 6.97 1.14
C ASP A 24 12.71 8.05 1.80
N GLY A 25 12.35 8.44 3.02
CA GLY A 25 13.17 9.37 3.79
C GLY A 25 13.01 10.86 3.43
N ALA A 26 12.26 11.18 2.37
CA ALA A 26 12.14 12.55 1.85
C ALA A 26 10.68 12.94 1.52
N LEU A 27 10.40 14.24 1.47
CA LEU A 27 9.14 14.76 0.94
C LEU A 27 9.21 14.76 -0.59
N ARG A 28 8.26 14.07 -1.23
CA ARG A 28 8.14 13.95 -2.69
C ARG A 28 6.73 14.36 -3.13
N PHE A 29 6.62 15.06 -4.26
CA PHE A 29 5.33 15.33 -4.89
C PHE A 29 4.83 14.04 -5.55
N VAL A 30 3.58 13.67 -5.27
CA VAL A 30 2.89 12.54 -5.86
C VAL A 30 1.71 13.07 -6.65
N PRO A 31 1.69 12.91 -7.99
CA PRO A 31 0.53 13.25 -8.78
C PRO A 31 -0.71 12.46 -8.33
N TRP A 32 -1.88 13.03 -8.54
CA TRP A 32 -3.13 12.30 -8.35
C TRP A 32 -3.21 11.11 -9.30
N LEU A 33 -3.50 9.95 -8.74
CA LEU A 33 -3.76 8.70 -9.42
C LEU A 33 -5.25 8.42 -9.40
N GLU A 34 -5.78 7.86 -10.50
CA GLU A 34 -7.20 7.49 -10.56
C GLU A 34 -7.42 6.20 -11.36
N GLY A 35 -7.78 5.13 -10.65
CA GLY A 35 -8.11 3.84 -11.26
C GLY A 35 -6.89 3.03 -11.74
N ILE A 36 -7.16 1.77 -12.10
CA ILE A 36 -6.12 0.81 -12.50
C ILE A 36 -5.56 1.05 -13.91
N GLU A 37 -6.18 1.93 -14.68
CA GLU A 37 -5.72 2.27 -16.02
C GLU A 37 -4.67 3.38 -16.04
N ASP A 38 -4.48 4.06 -14.90
CA ASP A 38 -3.52 5.14 -14.71
C ASP A 38 -2.09 4.69 -15.06
N THR A 39 -1.40 5.49 -15.86
CA THR A 39 -0.06 5.16 -16.37
C THR A 39 1.01 5.18 -15.28
N ILE A 40 0.88 6.07 -14.30
CA ILE A 40 1.82 6.15 -13.19
C ILE A 40 1.64 4.94 -12.29
N TYR A 41 0.40 4.57 -11.98
CA TYR A 41 0.10 3.33 -11.27
C TYR A 41 0.72 2.11 -11.96
N LYS A 42 0.49 1.94 -13.28
CA LYS A 42 1.01 0.80 -14.04
C LYS A 42 2.53 0.72 -13.98
N GLY A 43 3.21 1.85 -14.18
CA GLY A 43 4.68 1.92 -14.10
C GLY A 43 5.20 1.57 -12.71
N CYS A 44 4.57 2.09 -11.65
CA CYS A 44 4.95 1.74 -10.27
C CYS A 44 4.75 0.24 -9.99
N VAL A 45 3.63 -0.35 -10.43
CA VAL A 45 3.35 -1.78 -10.22
C VAL A 45 4.30 -2.67 -11.01
N GLU A 46 4.72 -2.27 -12.21
CA GLU A 46 5.75 -3.00 -12.97
C GLU A 46 7.06 -3.11 -12.17
N ASP A 47 7.54 -2.01 -11.60
CA ASP A 47 8.72 -2.02 -10.73
C ASP A 47 8.51 -2.86 -9.48
N LEU A 48 7.32 -2.73 -8.85
CA LEU A 48 6.98 -3.51 -7.67
C LEU A 48 7.07 -5.01 -7.98
N LEU A 49 6.48 -5.45 -9.08
CA LEU A 49 6.46 -6.86 -9.49
C LEU A 49 7.82 -7.39 -9.97
N ALA A 50 8.79 -6.50 -10.23
CA ALA A 50 10.18 -6.90 -10.52
C ALA A 50 10.96 -7.35 -9.27
N LEU A 51 10.46 -7.09 -8.05
CA LEU A 51 11.03 -7.64 -6.83
C LEU A 51 10.72 -9.15 -6.70
N ASP A 52 11.55 -9.88 -5.93
CA ASP A 52 11.36 -11.31 -5.71
C ASP A 52 10.26 -11.58 -4.66
N TRP A 53 9.03 -11.68 -5.14
CA TRP A 53 7.86 -12.05 -4.35
C TRP A 53 7.64 -13.56 -4.25
N THR A 54 8.65 -14.40 -4.51
CA THR A 54 8.53 -15.84 -4.36
C THR A 54 8.05 -16.19 -2.95
N GLY A 55 6.90 -16.87 -2.86
CA GLY A 55 6.25 -17.22 -1.59
C GLY A 55 5.19 -16.22 -1.11
N TYR A 56 4.98 -15.11 -1.82
CA TYR A 56 4.00 -14.09 -1.49
C TYR A 56 3.04 -13.80 -2.64
N LYS A 57 1.81 -13.40 -2.29
CA LYS A 57 0.79 -12.92 -3.21
C LYS A 57 0.44 -11.48 -2.93
N LEU A 58 0.43 -10.67 -3.98
CA LEU A 58 0.16 -9.24 -3.92
C LEU A 58 -1.23 -8.96 -4.45
N TYR A 59 -1.97 -8.11 -3.73
CA TYR A 59 -3.28 -7.65 -4.13
C TYR A 59 -3.36 -6.15 -4.06
N LEU A 60 -3.83 -5.53 -5.14
CA LEU A 60 -4.28 -4.15 -5.09
C LEU A 60 -5.61 -4.08 -4.34
N VAL A 61 -5.71 -3.11 -3.45
CA VAL A 61 -6.92 -2.78 -2.68
C VAL A 61 -7.10 -1.26 -2.64
N GLY A 62 -8.05 -0.77 -1.84
CA GLY A 62 -8.05 0.63 -1.44
C GLY A 62 -8.59 1.59 -2.51
N GLY A 63 -8.25 2.87 -2.37
CA GLY A 63 -8.93 3.94 -3.10
C GLY A 63 -8.70 3.90 -4.61
N LEU A 64 -7.48 3.55 -5.02
CA LEU A 64 -7.15 3.42 -6.43
C LEU A 64 -7.97 2.32 -7.10
N LEU A 65 -8.11 1.16 -6.45
CA LEU A 65 -8.94 0.07 -6.95
C LEU A 65 -10.39 0.53 -7.13
N GLU A 66 -10.94 1.27 -6.17
CA GLU A 66 -12.29 1.85 -6.25
C GLU A 66 -12.45 2.89 -7.37
N GLY A 67 -11.35 3.40 -7.94
CA GLY A 67 -11.36 4.48 -8.92
C GLY A 67 -11.47 5.85 -8.29
N TRP A 68 -11.09 5.99 -7.01
CA TRP A 68 -11.01 7.28 -6.37
C TRP A 68 -9.71 7.97 -6.73
N LYS A 69 -9.79 9.30 -6.84
CA LYS A 69 -8.63 10.17 -6.89
C LYS A 69 -7.83 10.06 -5.58
N THR A 70 -6.59 9.58 -5.66
CA THR A 70 -5.73 9.31 -4.52
C THR A 70 -4.24 9.56 -4.83
N THR A 71 -3.40 9.62 -3.79
CA THR A 71 -1.95 9.81 -3.90
C THR A 71 -1.16 8.62 -3.32
N ASP A 72 -1.83 7.50 -3.03
CA ASP A 72 -1.24 6.25 -2.57
C ASP A 72 -1.75 5.05 -3.36
N ILE A 73 -0.94 3.99 -3.35
CA ILE A 73 -1.26 2.69 -3.93
C ILE A 73 -1.25 1.67 -2.78
N ASP A 74 -2.44 1.26 -2.33
CA ASP A 74 -2.61 0.31 -1.24
C ASP A 74 -2.34 -1.13 -1.72
N ILE A 75 -1.33 -1.80 -1.15
CA ILE A 75 -0.95 -3.16 -1.53
C ILE A 75 -1.05 -4.10 -0.34
N CYS A 76 -1.90 -5.12 -0.47
CA CYS A 76 -2.00 -6.23 0.48
C CYS A 76 -1.07 -7.36 0.06
N ILE A 77 -0.24 -7.82 0.99
CA ILE A 77 0.68 -8.95 0.81
C ILE A 77 0.18 -10.12 1.64
N THR A 78 0.15 -11.31 1.05
CA THR A 78 -0.22 -12.55 1.74
C THR A 78 0.79 -13.67 1.51
N GLY A 79 0.82 -14.67 2.39
CA GLY A 79 1.80 -15.76 2.38
C GLY A 79 2.32 -16.08 3.77
N ASP A 80 3.24 -17.05 3.86
CA ASP A 80 3.91 -17.38 5.11
C ASP A 80 5.02 -16.35 5.41
N ILE A 81 5.14 -15.93 6.68
CA ILE A 81 6.15 -14.95 7.08
C ILE A 81 7.55 -15.56 6.93
N GLY A 82 8.32 -15.07 5.95
CA GLY A 82 9.76 -15.32 5.84
C GLY A 82 10.59 -14.17 6.41
N ASP A 83 11.88 -14.44 6.65
CA ASP A 83 12.83 -13.45 7.18
C ASP A 83 13.05 -12.25 6.23
N ASN A 84 12.78 -12.43 4.93
CA ASN A 84 12.95 -11.42 3.88
C ASN A 84 11.78 -10.44 3.75
N LEU A 85 10.61 -10.75 4.31
CA LEU A 85 9.38 -9.98 4.05
C LEU A 85 9.49 -8.51 4.47
N SER A 86 10.10 -8.23 5.63
CA SER A 86 10.27 -6.86 6.09
C SER A 86 11.12 -6.03 5.13
N THR A 87 12.20 -6.62 4.60
CA THR A 87 13.08 -5.95 3.64
C THR A 87 12.37 -5.75 2.30
N LEU A 88 11.64 -6.76 1.80
CA LEU A 88 10.85 -6.64 0.58
C LEU A 88 9.78 -5.54 0.68
N MET A 89 9.08 -5.45 1.82
CA MET A 89 8.10 -4.38 2.04
C MET A 89 8.77 -3.00 2.11
N GLU A 90 9.96 -2.90 2.70
CA GLU A 90 10.73 -1.65 2.72
C GLU A 90 11.16 -1.25 1.31
N ASP A 91 11.71 -2.17 0.53
CA ASP A 91 12.13 -1.93 -0.85
C ASP A 91 10.96 -1.54 -1.74
N ALA A 92 9.79 -2.16 -1.57
CA ALA A 92 8.56 -1.74 -2.23
C ALA A 92 8.22 -0.27 -1.96
N THR A 93 8.35 0.22 -0.72
CA THR A 93 8.05 1.63 -0.39
C THR A 93 9.01 2.64 -1.00
N LYS A 94 10.14 2.20 -1.54
CA LYS A 94 11.12 3.05 -2.25
C LYS A 94 10.79 3.22 -3.73
N LEU A 95 9.95 2.34 -4.30
CA LEU A 95 9.64 2.32 -5.72
C LEU A 95 8.51 3.28 -6.13
N GLY A 96 7.72 3.75 -5.17
CA GLY A 96 6.59 4.63 -5.44
C GLY A 96 5.78 4.94 -4.18
N PRO A 97 4.59 5.56 -4.33
CA PRO A 97 3.72 5.93 -3.22
C PRO A 97 2.94 4.72 -2.67
N PHE A 98 3.64 3.61 -2.39
CA PHE A 98 3.02 2.38 -1.95
C PHE A 98 2.71 2.42 -0.45
N ASP A 99 1.46 2.13 -0.12
CA ASP A 99 1.04 1.81 1.24
C ASP A 99 0.91 0.29 1.40
N VAL A 100 2.06 -0.37 1.60
CA VAL A 100 2.12 -1.84 1.71
C VAL A 100 1.68 -2.33 3.08
N TYR A 101 1.02 -3.48 3.14
CA TYR A 101 0.73 -4.16 4.40
C TYR A 101 0.62 -5.68 4.24
N TYR A 102 0.82 -6.42 5.34
CA TYR A 102 0.76 -7.88 5.34
C TYR A 102 -0.46 -8.42 6.09
N VAL A 103 -1.02 -9.50 5.56
CA VAL A 103 -1.93 -10.41 6.26
C VAL A 103 -1.58 -11.85 5.89
N LYS A 104 -1.92 -12.83 6.73
CA LYS A 104 -1.62 -14.23 6.40
C LYS A 104 -2.38 -14.75 5.18
N SER A 105 -3.67 -14.41 5.06
CA SER A 105 -4.48 -14.74 3.88
C SER A 105 -5.66 -13.77 3.71
N LEU A 106 -6.23 -13.74 2.50
CA LEU A 106 -7.43 -12.94 2.23
C LEU A 106 -8.68 -13.44 2.98
N ASP A 107 -8.78 -14.73 3.27
CA ASP A 107 -9.93 -15.25 4.06
C ASP A 107 -9.87 -14.77 5.51
N GLU A 108 -8.67 -14.50 6.04
CA GLU A 108 -8.51 -13.96 7.39
C GLU A 108 -8.85 -12.46 7.47
N ILE A 109 -8.97 -11.77 6.34
CA ILE A 109 -9.57 -10.42 6.22
C ILE A 109 -11.10 -10.49 6.35
N LYS A 110 -11.71 -11.52 5.76
CA LYS A 110 -13.17 -11.66 5.66
C LYS A 110 -13.74 -12.28 6.94
N GLY A 111 -13.81 -11.51 8.03
CA GLY A 111 -14.45 -11.98 9.27
C GLY A 111 -14.66 -10.91 10.35
N ASN A 112 -15.69 -11.10 11.17
CA ASN A 112 -16.08 -10.21 12.29
C ASN A 112 -15.16 -10.30 13.53
N ALA A 113 -13.98 -10.91 13.41
CA ALA A 113 -13.05 -11.08 14.52
C ALA A 113 -11.88 -10.11 14.36
N ASN A 114 -11.69 -9.23 15.35
CA ASN A 114 -10.48 -8.41 15.45
C ASN A 114 -9.26 -9.34 15.44
N ARG A 115 -8.44 -9.30 14.37
CA ARG A 115 -7.19 -10.05 14.30
C ARG A 115 -6.01 -9.11 14.45
N ILE A 116 -5.11 -9.49 15.35
CA ILE A 116 -3.82 -8.85 15.55
C ILE A 116 -2.82 -9.61 14.66
N TRP A 117 -2.33 -8.95 13.61
CA TRP A 117 -1.24 -9.47 12.78
C TRP A 117 0.12 -9.21 13.44
N GLU A 118 1.11 -10.09 13.20
CA GLU A 118 2.43 -10.00 13.84
C GLU A 118 3.23 -8.74 13.40
N PHE A 119 2.99 -8.24 12.19
CA PHE A 119 3.40 -6.92 11.67
C PHE A 119 2.41 -6.49 10.57
N ALA A 120 2.12 -5.18 10.47
CA ALA A 120 1.22 -4.64 9.45
C ALA A 120 1.98 -3.73 8.46
N LYS A 121 2.96 -2.94 8.88
CA LYS A 121 3.90 -2.19 8.03
C LYS A 121 5.34 -2.71 8.13
N HIS A 122 6.14 -2.38 7.11
CA HIS A 122 7.60 -2.52 7.13
C HIS A 122 8.26 -1.80 8.32
N THR A 123 7.64 -0.73 8.85
CA THR A 123 8.16 0.02 10.00
C THR A 123 7.92 -0.65 11.35
N ASP A 124 7.00 -1.60 11.45
CA ASP A 124 6.56 -2.19 12.72
C ASP A 124 7.58 -3.17 13.31
N ARG A 125 8.59 -3.55 12.53
CA ARG A 125 9.64 -4.48 12.94
C ARG A 125 11.06 -4.02 12.59
N ARG A 126 11.33 -2.71 12.53
CA ARG A 126 12.67 -2.11 12.30
C ARG A 126 13.77 -2.57 13.28
N GLY A 127 13.44 -3.38 14.28
CA GLY A 127 14.36 -4.16 15.08
C GLY A 127 13.62 -5.23 15.89
N VAL A 128 14.36 -6.17 16.49
CA VAL A 128 13.82 -7.27 17.33
C VAL A 128 12.92 -6.75 18.48
N ARG A 129 13.09 -5.48 18.88
CA ARG A 129 12.35 -4.81 19.96
C ARG A 129 11.44 -3.67 19.50
N ALA A 130 11.24 -3.49 18.19
CA ALA A 130 10.39 -2.41 17.68
C ALA A 130 8.92 -2.64 18.11
N PRO A 131 8.15 -1.56 18.39
CA PRO A 131 6.74 -1.67 18.70
C PRO A 131 5.97 -2.29 17.54
N ARG A 132 5.23 -3.37 17.81
CA ARG A 132 4.33 -3.99 16.84
C ARG A 132 3.06 -3.15 16.76
N TRP A 133 2.76 -2.56 15.61
CA TRP A 133 1.48 -1.90 15.40
C TRP A 133 0.45 -2.94 14.94
N HIS A 134 -0.71 -2.93 15.58
CA HIS A 134 -1.79 -3.86 15.30
C HIS A 134 -2.78 -3.19 14.34
N GLY A 135 -2.81 -3.61 13.07
CA GLY A 135 -3.90 -3.23 12.15
C GLY A 135 -5.20 -3.94 12.55
N GLN A 136 -6.35 -3.28 12.42
CA GLN A 136 -7.66 -3.91 12.61
C GLN A 136 -8.37 -4.07 11.27
N TRP A 137 -8.92 -5.26 11.03
CA TRP A 137 -9.74 -5.57 9.86
C TRP A 137 -11.22 -5.56 10.23
N LYS A 138 -12.03 -4.90 9.40
CA LYS A 138 -13.48 -5.05 9.41
C LYS A 138 -13.93 -5.62 8.06
N SER A 139 -15.17 -6.09 7.99
CA SER A 139 -15.80 -6.72 6.82
C SER A 139 -15.76 -5.88 5.53
N ASP A 140 -15.40 -4.61 5.63
CA ASP A 140 -15.39 -3.59 4.58
C ASP A 140 -13.98 -3.05 4.23
N GLY A 141 -12.88 -3.60 4.78
CA GLY A 141 -11.52 -3.25 4.34
C GLY A 141 -10.44 -3.16 5.44
N LEU A 142 -9.25 -2.69 5.04
CA LEU A 142 -8.10 -2.42 5.90
C LEU A 142 -8.29 -1.09 6.63
N PHE A 143 -8.13 -1.06 7.97
CA PHE A 143 -8.20 0.19 8.74
C PHE A 143 -7.06 0.30 9.78
N TRP A 144 -6.34 1.43 9.76
CA TRP A 144 -5.31 1.79 10.74
C TRP A 144 -5.94 2.35 12.03
N MET A 145 -5.53 1.84 13.20
CA MET A 145 -6.15 2.16 14.50
C MET A 145 -6.01 3.62 14.99
N THR A 146 -5.28 4.51 14.30
CA THR A 146 -5.15 5.91 14.73
C THR A 146 -6.27 6.81 14.24
N GLU A 147 -7.02 6.40 13.21
CA GLU A 147 -8.23 7.11 12.79
C GLU A 147 -9.45 6.30 13.21
N LYS A 148 -9.95 6.58 14.42
CA LYS A 148 -11.36 6.32 14.71
C LYS A 148 -12.18 7.08 13.67
N PHE A 149 -12.72 6.35 12.68
CA PHE A 149 -13.83 6.74 11.81
C PHE A 149 -13.86 8.23 11.46
N ASN A 150 -13.07 8.64 10.48
CA ASN A 150 -13.54 9.71 9.62
C ASN A 150 -14.02 9.03 8.35
N ASP A 151 -15.30 8.65 8.34
CA ASP A 151 -15.96 8.20 7.14
C ASP A 151 -15.91 9.38 6.15
N LYS A 152 -14.94 9.38 5.23
CA LYS A 152 -14.95 10.34 4.12
C LYS A 152 -16.15 10.11 3.16
N GLY A 153 -17.24 9.48 3.63
CA GLY A 153 -18.37 9.00 2.83
C GLY A 153 -18.00 7.89 1.84
N ARG A 154 -16.87 7.22 2.04
CA ARG A 154 -16.27 6.27 1.10
C ARG A 154 -16.55 4.84 1.56
N THR A 155 -17.12 4.02 0.67
CA THR A 155 -17.38 2.60 0.88
C THR A 155 -16.57 1.80 -0.11
N TYR A 156 -15.75 0.86 0.37
CA TYR A 156 -15.04 -0.07 -0.51
C TYR A 156 -16.01 -1.15 -0.97
N THR A 157 -16.08 -1.39 -2.28
CA THR A 157 -17.04 -2.29 -2.92
C THR A 157 -16.39 -3.35 -3.79
N LYS A 158 -15.11 -3.15 -4.16
CA LYS A 158 -14.39 -4.05 -5.05
C LYS A 158 -13.62 -5.10 -4.26
N GLU A 159 -13.60 -6.30 -4.82
CA GLU A 159 -12.77 -7.39 -4.33
C GLU A 159 -11.29 -7.11 -4.60
N PRO A 160 -10.37 -7.49 -3.69
CA PRO A 160 -8.94 -7.34 -3.90
C PRO A 160 -8.49 -7.93 -5.25
N LEU A 161 -7.72 -7.14 -6.01
CA LEU A 161 -7.25 -7.53 -7.35
C LEU A 161 -5.87 -8.17 -7.24
N ALA A 162 -5.75 -9.45 -7.59
CA ALA A 162 -4.48 -10.16 -7.61
C ALA A 162 -3.52 -9.56 -8.66
N LEU A 163 -2.27 -9.34 -8.28
CA LEU A 163 -1.22 -8.78 -9.15
C LEU A 163 -0.23 -9.83 -9.65
N ASN A 164 -0.04 -10.96 -8.93
CA ASN A 164 0.90 -12.04 -9.26
C ASN A 164 0.46 -13.46 -8.86
#